data_AF-A0A0M1IRW6-F1
#
_entry.id   AF-A0A0M1IRW6-F1
#
_cell.length_a   1.000
_cell.length_b   1.000
_cell.length_c   1.000
_cell.angle_alpha   90.00
_cell.angle_beta   90.00
_cell.angle_gamma   90.00
#
_symmetry.space_group_name_H-M   'P 1'
#
loop_
_entity.id
_entity.type
_entity.pdbx_description
1 polymer ?
#
loop_
_entity_poly.entity_id
_entity_poly.type
_entity_poly.pdbx_seq_one_letter_code
_entity_poly.pdbx_strand_id
1 'polypeptide(L)'
;MAGSALSKKLNAPILLIDENINSSRETINLIKSKLVKNGSIYILGGEGAVDRVYEDWLKDLGYKNIKRLGGINRFATNKSIVKSLDVEKGSPIVIVNGFGFADALNVSSSAASKGYPIFMSNADKLPNEIKDIIKDISPTKVFIIGGEGVIGSSIVDELKNIVPSLNRDDIERVEGKNRYEISLNVCSKFNLLSDNAIVASGENFPDALSGSALASKMNAPIILTDGVNISKQKEYLDNNNYKNLILLGGTGVINTESQRILENKPIISDKDAKNLLFNGDEEFKKMLKIEVNKESYIDLDGISYAPVKEDLSKYNSIHDYLNKSFKLNTYYTENFIKNMVSFEFKDIDGQCYMRYGNPEPRLIVKDAKIIEKKYDGNKVKISLKGYYPLPGHVGNSKATLIYDGTKWVIDEFDNWY
;
A
#
# COMPACT_ATOMS: atom_id res chain seq x y z
N MET A 1 -12.67 -5.40 15.60
CA MET A 1 -12.55 -6.63 14.79
C MET A 1 -13.74 -7.56 14.94
N ALA A 2 -14.10 -8.00 16.16
CA ALA A 2 -15.34 -8.79 16.37
C ALA A 2 -16.63 -8.07 15.93
N GLY A 3 -16.63 -6.73 15.87
CA GLY A 3 -17.73 -5.93 15.33
C GLY A 3 -18.02 -6.13 13.84
N SER A 4 -17.12 -6.75 13.05
CA SER A 4 -17.34 -7.05 11.63
C SER A 4 -18.55 -7.98 11.41
N ALA A 5 -18.68 -9.03 12.23
CA ALA A 5 -19.83 -9.93 12.17
C ALA A 5 -21.14 -9.20 12.50
N LEU A 6 -21.11 -8.27 13.47
CA LEU A 6 -22.28 -7.47 13.82
C LEU A 6 -22.64 -6.49 12.70
N SER A 7 -21.62 -5.85 12.11
CA SER A 7 -21.76 -4.99 10.94
C SER A 7 -22.42 -5.73 9.76
N LYS A 8 -21.98 -6.96 9.45
CA LYS A 8 -22.60 -7.81 8.44
C LYS A 8 -24.05 -8.16 8.79
N LYS A 9 -24.32 -8.61 10.03
CA LYS A 9 -25.68 -8.94 10.51
C LYS A 9 -26.63 -7.76 10.38
N LEU A 10 -26.17 -6.56 10.72
CA LEU A 10 -26.98 -5.33 10.69
C LEU A 10 -26.96 -4.61 9.33
N ASN A 11 -26.17 -5.09 8.36
CA ASN A 11 -25.87 -4.37 7.12
C ASN A 11 -25.47 -2.90 7.35
N ALA A 12 -24.58 -2.68 8.33
CA ALA A 12 -24.17 -1.36 8.79
C ALA A 12 -22.67 -1.13 8.58
N PRO A 13 -22.22 0.09 8.25
CA PRO A 13 -20.78 0.39 8.18
C PRO A 13 -20.14 0.40 9.57
N ILE A 14 -18.82 0.23 9.61
CA ILE A 14 -18.00 0.52 10.79
C ILE A 14 -17.37 1.89 10.59
N LEU A 15 -17.70 2.83 11.48
CA LEU A 15 -17.13 4.17 11.49
C LEU A 15 -16.17 4.31 12.67
N LEU A 16 -15.10 5.06 12.46
CA LEU A 16 -14.12 5.39 13.49
C LEU A 16 -14.37 6.81 14.00
N ILE A 17 -14.09 7.01 15.28
CA ILE A 17 -14.12 8.30 15.95
C ILE A 17 -12.76 8.51 16.60
N ASP A 18 -12.38 9.77 16.76
CA ASP A 18 -11.14 10.19 17.39
C ASP A 18 -11.32 10.40 18.89
N GLU A 19 -10.34 11.02 19.54
CA GLU A 19 -10.35 11.32 20.97
C GLU A 19 -11.49 12.26 21.39
N ASN A 20 -11.98 13.12 20.49
CA ASN A 20 -13.06 14.06 20.80
C ASN A 20 -13.97 14.41 19.60
N ILE A 21 -15.09 15.06 19.90
CA ILE A 21 -16.13 15.45 18.94
C ILE A 21 -15.59 16.34 17.81
N ASN A 22 -14.62 17.23 18.10
CA ASN A 22 -14.11 18.18 17.11
C ASN A 22 -13.22 17.49 16.07
N SER A 23 -12.39 16.53 16.46
CA SER A 23 -11.62 15.74 15.50
C SER A 23 -12.52 14.75 14.74
N SER A 24 -13.61 14.27 15.34
CA SER A 24 -14.56 13.34 14.71
C SER A 24 -15.60 13.97 13.77
N ARG A 25 -15.43 15.24 13.36
CA ARG A 25 -16.45 16.00 12.61
C ARG A 25 -16.87 15.33 11.29
N GLU A 26 -15.93 14.73 10.57
CA GLU A 26 -16.21 14.06 9.30
C GLU A 26 -17.13 12.84 9.49
N THR A 27 -16.76 11.94 10.41
CA THR A 27 -17.58 10.79 10.80
C THR A 27 -18.97 11.22 11.26
N ILE A 28 -19.03 12.25 12.09
CA ILE A 28 -20.28 12.80 12.61
C ILE A 28 -21.17 13.34 11.47
N ASN A 29 -20.60 14.10 10.53
CA ASN A 29 -21.33 14.62 9.39
C ASN A 29 -21.80 13.50 8.45
N LEU A 30 -21.02 12.43 8.31
CA LEU A 30 -21.44 11.23 7.59
C LEU A 30 -22.66 10.58 8.27
N ILE A 31 -22.65 10.42 9.59
CA ILE A 31 -23.81 9.89 10.34
C ILE A 31 -25.03 10.79 10.09
N LYS A 32 -24.90 12.12 10.25
CA LYS A 32 -25.98 13.09 10.02
C LYS A 32 -26.57 13.02 8.61
N SER A 33 -25.73 12.82 7.60
CA SER A 33 -26.16 12.83 6.20
C SER A 33 -26.73 11.49 5.72
N LYS A 34 -26.38 10.38 6.37
CA LYS A 34 -26.74 9.03 5.90
C LYS A 34 -27.71 8.29 6.82
N LEU A 35 -27.76 8.61 8.11
CA LEU A 35 -28.60 7.92 9.08
C LEU A 35 -29.84 8.75 9.44
N VAL A 36 -31.01 8.18 9.22
CA VAL A 36 -32.28 8.76 9.69
C VAL A 36 -32.37 8.72 11.22
N LYS A 37 -33.13 9.62 11.85
CA LYS A 37 -33.18 9.76 13.33
C LYS A 37 -33.66 8.52 14.10
N ASN A 38 -34.48 7.69 13.46
CA ASN A 38 -34.92 6.41 14.01
C ASN A 38 -33.96 5.25 13.67
N GLY A 39 -32.87 5.52 12.96
CA GLY A 39 -31.83 4.54 12.68
C GLY A 39 -31.06 4.15 13.94
N SER A 40 -30.54 2.92 13.96
CA SER A 40 -29.82 2.39 15.10
C SER A 40 -28.32 2.70 15.04
N ILE A 41 -27.74 3.06 16.18
CA ILE A 41 -26.30 3.29 16.35
C ILE A 41 -25.78 2.32 17.41
N TYR A 42 -24.74 1.56 17.06
CA TYR A 42 -24.09 0.64 17.98
C TYR A 42 -22.69 1.18 18.32
N ILE A 43 -22.45 1.50 19.58
CA ILE A 43 -21.15 1.95 20.08
C ILE A 43 -20.41 0.72 20.58
N LEU A 44 -19.25 0.40 20.00
CA LEU A 44 -18.46 -0.77 20.40
C LEU A 44 -17.33 -0.32 21.34
N GLY A 45 -17.40 -0.76 22.60
CA GLY A 45 -16.44 -0.40 23.64
C GLY A 45 -17.05 0.35 24.82
N GLY A 46 -16.38 0.24 25.97
CA GLY A 46 -16.72 1.00 27.17
C GLY A 46 -16.36 2.49 27.04
N GLU A 47 -16.68 3.28 28.06
CA GLU A 47 -16.45 4.74 28.06
C GLU A 47 -14.96 5.12 27.93
N GLY A 48 -14.04 4.29 28.43
CA GLY A 48 -12.60 4.52 28.23
C GLY A 48 -12.09 4.32 26.80
N ALA A 49 -12.89 3.71 25.91
CA ALA A 49 -12.57 3.54 24.49
C ALA A 49 -13.40 4.47 23.59
N VAL A 50 -14.67 4.66 23.94
CA VAL A 50 -15.55 5.64 23.29
C VAL A 50 -16.23 6.42 24.40
N ASP A 51 -15.73 7.63 24.66
CA ASP A 51 -16.23 8.49 25.74
C ASP A 51 -17.76 8.65 25.66
N ARG A 52 -18.40 8.76 26.83
CA ARG A 52 -19.84 8.93 26.94
C ARG A 52 -20.34 10.19 26.21
N VAL A 53 -19.50 11.21 26.07
CA VAL A 53 -19.79 12.43 25.31
C VAL A 53 -20.31 12.13 23.89
N TYR A 54 -19.81 11.08 23.23
CA TYR A 54 -20.30 10.70 21.90
C TYR A 54 -21.74 10.20 21.92
N GLU A 55 -22.10 9.43 22.95
CA GLU A 55 -23.44 8.91 23.11
C GLU A 55 -24.44 10.03 23.42
N ASP A 56 -24.08 10.92 24.34
CA ASP A 56 -24.92 12.06 24.72
C ASP A 56 -25.08 13.03 23.54
N TRP A 57 -24.00 13.31 22.81
CA TRP A 57 -24.05 14.15 21.61
C TRP A 57 -24.97 13.59 20.51
N LEU A 58 -24.95 12.27 20.29
CA LEU A 58 -25.87 11.61 19.37
C LEU A 58 -27.33 11.70 19.84
N LYS A 59 -27.59 11.63 21.15
CA LYS A 59 -28.93 11.85 21.71
C LYS A 59 -29.40 13.29 21.51
N ASP A 60 -28.53 14.27 21.73
CA ASP A 60 -28.83 15.70 21.52
C ASP A 60 -29.14 16.00 20.06
N LEU A 61 -28.52 15.27 19.13
CA LEU A 61 -28.89 15.29 17.73
C LEU A 61 -30.26 14.66 17.41
N GLY A 62 -30.92 14.03 18.36
CA GLY A 62 -32.22 13.38 18.21
C GLY A 62 -32.17 11.92 17.76
N TYR A 63 -31.03 11.25 17.81
CA TYR A 63 -30.98 9.79 17.62
C TYR A 63 -31.49 9.07 18.87
N LYS A 64 -32.47 8.19 18.69
CA LYS A 64 -33.14 7.51 19.83
C LYS A 64 -32.64 6.09 20.07
N ASN A 65 -32.14 5.42 19.02
CA ASN A 65 -31.81 4.00 19.05
C ASN A 65 -30.29 3.80 19.18
N ILE A 66 -29.73 4.17 20.34
CA ILE A 66 -28.30 4.04 20.59
C ILE A 66 -28.05 2.89 21.56
N LYS A 67 -27.22 1.93 21.18
CA LYS A 67 -26.85 0.78 22.02
C LYS A 67 -25.34 0.69 22.17
N ARG A 68 -24.85 0.82 23.39
CA ARG A 68 -23.44 0.55 23.72
C ARG A 68 -23.23 -0.93 23.99
N LEU A 69 -22.26 -1.52 23.28
CA LEU A 69 -21.77 -2.88 23.47
C LEU A 69 -20.32 -2.78 23.97
N GLY A 70 -20.16 -2.60 25.27
CA GLY A 70 -18.87 -2.39 25.92
C GLY A 70 -18.80 -3.08 27.28
N GLY A 71 -17.58 -3.27 27.78
CA GLY A 71 -17.34 -3.77 29.13
C GLY A 71 -16.01 -3.27 29.69
N ILE A 72 -15.69 -3.68 30.91
CA ILE A 72 -14.49 -3.24 31.65
C ILE A 72 -13.16 -3.58 30.95
N ASN A 73 -13.20 -4.52 30.00
CA ASN A 73 -12.05 -4.93 29.21
C ASN A 73 -12.51 -5.43 27.82
N ARG A 74 -11.53 -5.81 26.99
CA ARG A 74 -11.78 -6.32 25.63
C ARG A 74 -12.58 -7.62 25.58
N PHE A 75 -12.45 -8.49 26.58
CA PHE A 75 -13.16 -9.76 26.67
C PHE A 75 -14.63 -9.56 27.03
N ALA A 76 -14.93 -8.67 27.98
CA ALA A 76 -16.30 -8.26 28.31
C ALA A 76 -17.00 -7.51 27.16
N THR A 77 -16.24 -6.70 26.41
CA THR A 77 -16.73 -6.08 25.18
C THR A 77 -17.02 -7.14 24.11
N ASN A 78 -16.09 -8.08 23.89
CA ASN A 78 -16.26 -9.19 22.95
C ASN A 78 -17.49 -10.05 23.29
N LYS A 79 -17.69 -10.40 24.58
CA LYS A 79 -18.89 -11.05 25.10
C LYS A 79 -20.17 -10.30 24.69
N SER A 80 -20.21 -8.99 24.89
CA SER A 80 -21.39 -8.16 24.61
C SER A 80 -21.72 -8.10 23.11
N ILE A 81 -20.69 -8.06 22.27
CA ILE A 81 -20.83 -8.12 20.80
C ILE A 81 -21.37 -9.49 20.39
N VAL A 82 -20.74 -10.58 20.83
CA VAL A 82 -21.14 -11.94 20.46
C VAL A 82 -22.57 -12.23 20.89
N LYS A 83 -22.98 -11.85 22.11
CA LYS A 83 -24.38 -12.00 22.54
C LYS A 83 -25.37 -11.26 21.64
N SER A 84 -24.99 -10.12 21.07
CA SER A 84 -25.85 -9.38 20.13
C SER A 84 -25.95 -10.03 18.74
N LEU A 85 -25.05 -10.99 18.42
CA LEU A 85 -25.09 -11.74 17.18
C LEU A 85 -26.18 -12.82 17.16
N ASP A 86 -26.69 -13.25 18.31
CA ASP A 86 -27.76 -14.26 18.43
C ASP A 86 -27.50 -15.49 17.53
N VAL A 87 -26.34 -16.10 17.75
CA VAL A 87 -25.81 -17.17 16.90
C VAL A 87 -26.50 -18.49 17.22
N GLU A 88 -26.87 -19.25 16.18
CA GLU A 88 -27.53 -20.54 16.33
C GLU A 88 -26.63 -21.58 16.99
N LYS A 89 -27.24 -22.53 17.71
CA LYS A 89 -26.52 -23.68 18.28
C LYS A 89 -25.85 -24.50 17.17
N GLY A 90 -24.66 -25.01 17.44
CA GLY A 90 -23.84 -25.75 16.49
C GLY A 90 -23.05 -24.88 15.51
N SER A 91 -23.26 -23.56 15.48
CA SER A 91 -22.52 -22.68 14.57
C SER A 91 -21.01 -22.75 14.80
N PRO A 92 -20.18 -22.83 13.75
CA PRO A 92 -18.73 -22.71 13.88
C PRO A 92 -18.31 -21.39 14.52
N ILE A 93 -17.22 -21.41 15.29
CA ILE A 93 -16.68 -20.22 15.96
C ILE A 93 -15.21 -20.00 15.59
N VAL A 94 -14.75 -18.77 15.79
CA VAL A 94 -13.35 -18.38 15.58
C VAL A 94 -12.74 -17.91 16.88
N ILE A 95 -11.57 -18.43 17.25
CA ILE A 95 -10.78 -17.99 18.42
C ILE A 95 -9.55 -17.22 17.92
N VAL A 96 -9.34 -16.04 18.51
CA VAL A 96 -8.19 -15.17 18.23
C VAL A 96 -7.57 -14.71 19.54
N ASN A 97 -6.30 -14.31 19.53
CA ASN A 97 -5.68 -13.71 20.69
C ASN A 97 -6.28 -12.31 20.92
N GLY A 98 -6.63 -12.01 22.16
CA GLY A 98 -7.25 -10.74 22.51
C GLY A 98 -6.30 -9.56 22.49
N PHE A 99 -4.99 -9.77 22.67
CA PHE A 99 -3.99 -8.71 22.84
C PHE A 99 -3.31 -8.30 21.53
N GLY A 100 -3.15 -9.21 20.58
CA GLY A 100 -2.69 -8.93 19.22
C GLY A 100 -3.86 -8.63 18.28
N PHE A 101 -3.77 -7.54 17.49
CA PHE A 101 -4.85 -7.21 16.54
C PHE A 101 -4.76 -7.99 15.22
N ALA A 102 -3.56 -8.34 14.77
CA ALA A 102 -3.34 -8.82 13.41
C ALA A 102 -4.14 -10.09 13.08
N ASP A 103 -4.18 -11.08 13.98
CA ASP A 103 -4.89 -12.35 13.75
C ASP A 103 -6.40 -12.16 13.66
N ALA A 104 -6.94 -11.32 14.56
CA ALA A 104 -8.35 -10.97 14.57
C ALA A 104 -8.76 -10.12 13.36
N LEU A 105 -7.84 -9.31 12.82
CA LEU A 105 -8.04 -8.50 11.63
C LEU A 105 -8.07 -9.39 10.38
N ASN A 106 -7.11 -10.31 10.26
CA ASN A 106 -6.99 -11.29 9.17
C ASN A 106 -8.25 -12.10 8.94
N VAL A 107 -8.95 -12.50 10.01
CA VAL A 107 -10.15 -13.34 9.93
C VAL A 107 -11.46 -12.55 9.95
N SER A 108 -11.42 -11.24 10.19
CA SER A 108 -12.61 -10.44 10.45
C SER A 108 -13.67 -10.53 9.35
N SER A 109 -13.31 -10.24 8.10
CA SER A 109 -14.24 -10.28 6.96
C SER A 109 -14.68 -11.69 6.62
N SER A 110 -13.78 -12.68 6.72
CA SER A 110 -14.08 -14.09 6.43
C SER A 110 -15.04 -14.70 7.44
N ALA A 111 -14.80 -14.49 8.73
CA ALA A 111 -15.71 -14.91 9.80
C ALA A 111 -17.06 -14.22 9.66
N ALA A 112 -17.08 -12.90 9.45
CA ALA A 112 -18.31 -12.14 9.25
C ALA A 112 -19.11 -12.63 8.04
N SER A 113 -18.45 -12.91 6.91
CA SER A 113 -19.12 -13.42 5.69
C SER A 113 -19.75 -14.80 5.88
N LYS A 114 -19.16 -15.64 6.74
CA LYS A 114 -19.71 -16.95 7.11
C LYS A 114 -20.70 -16.91 8.28
N GLY A 115 -20.84 -15.76 8.95
CA GLY A 115 -21.66 -15.62 10.15
C GLY A 115 -21.03 -16.20 11.43
N TYR A 116 -19.72 -16.49 11.41
CA TYR A 116 -19.04 -17.10 12.56
C TYR A 116 -18.68 -16.03 13.60
N PRO A 117 -19.08 -16.18 14.87
CA PRO A 117 -18.66 -15.25 15.91
C PRO A 117 -17.16 -15.39 16.21
N ILE A 118 -16.52 -14.25 16.41
CA ILE A 118 -15.11 -14.18 16.82
C ILE A 118 -15.04 -14.01 18.33
N PHE A 119 -14.35 -14.93 19.00
CA PHE A 119 -14.06 -14.92 20.42
C PHE A 119 -12.60 -14.57 20.68
N MET A 120 -12.36 -13.71 21.67
CA MET A 120 -11.02 -13.32 22.10
C MET A 120 -10.56 -14.17 23.29
N SER A 121 -9.34 -14.72 23.19
CA SER A 121 -8.71 -15.53 24.22
C SER A 121 -7.44 -14.86 24.76
N ASN A 122 -7.00 -15.27 25.97
CA ASN A 122 -5.59 -15.11 26.34
C ASN A 122 -4.76 -16.18 25.61
N ALA A 123 -3.43 -16.15 25.78
CA ALA A 123 -2.55 -17.11 25.13
C ALA A 123 -2.81 -18.55 25.59
N ASP A 124 -3.05 -18.76 26.89
CA ASP A 124 -3.09 -20.07 27.53
C ASP A 124 -4.45 -20.41 28.18
N LYS A 125 -5.36 -19.43 28.25
CA LYS A 125 -6.68 -19.61 28.90
C LYS A 125 -7.80 -18.77 28.27
N LEU A 126 -8.96 -19.40 28.07
CA LEU A 126 -10.20 -18.73 27.70
C LEU A 126 -10.70 -17.89 28.90
N PRO A 127 -11.02 -16.60 28.69
CA PRO A 127 -11.69 -15.79 29.70
C PRO A 127 -13.00 -16.44 30.17
N ASN A 128 -13.28 -16.39 31.47
CA ASN A 128 -14.51 -16.98 32.03
C ASN A 128 -15.77 -16.35 31.40
N GLU A 129 -15.68 -15.08 31.00
CA GLU A 129 -16.73 -14.29 30.39
C GLU A 129 -17.36 -14.94 29.15
N ILE A 130 -16.58 -15.70 28.40
CA ILE A 130 -16.98 -16.27 27.09
C ILE A 130 -17.28 -17.78 27.15
N LYS A 131 -16.88 -18.48 28.21
CA LYS A 131 -17.03 -19.95 28.31
C LYS A 131 -18.48 -20.39 28.25
N ASP A 132 -19.35 -19.71 29.01
CA ASP A 132 -20.78 -20.03 29.02
C ASP A 132 -21.40 -19.84 27.63
N ILE A 133 -20.98 -18.82 26.89
CA ILE A 133 -21.48 -18.57 25.53
C ILE A 133 -21.00 -19.66 24.58
N ILE A 134 -19.73 -20.05 24.66
CA ILE A 134 -19.21 -21.16 23.84
C ILE A 134 -19.96 -22.45 24.15
N LYS A 135 -20.26 -22.71 25.43
CA LYS A 135 -21.07 -23.85 25.87
C LYS A 135 -22.50 -23.79 25.31
N ASP A 136 -23.14 -22.62 25.38
CA ASP A 136 -24.51 -22.42 24.90
C ASP A 136 -24.61 -22.59 23.38
N ILE A 137 -23.63 -22.07 22.63
CA ILE A 137 -23.51 -22.27 21.18
C ILE A 137 -23.23 -23.74 20.88
N SER A 138 -22.39 -24.42 21.67
CA SER A 138 -21.99 -25.81 21.45
C SER A 138 -21.54 -26.06 20.00
N PRO A 139 -20.50 -25.34 19.52
CA PRO A 139 -20.07 -25.35 18.12
C PRO A 139 -19.69 -26.75 17.62
N THR A 140 -19.92 -27.00 16.32
CA THR A 140 -19.45 -28.21 15.63
C THR A 140 -18.02 -28.07 15.07
N LYS A 141 -17.52 -26.84 14.95
CA LYS A 141 -16.19 -26.54 14.43
C LYS A 141 -15.60 -25.30 15.11
N VAL A 142 -14.30 -25.32 15.39
CA VAL A 142 -13.56 -24.17 15.92
C VAL A 142 -12.36 -23.87 15.03
N PHE A 143 -12.19 -22.60 14.65
CA PHE A 143 -10.99 -22.12 13.97
C PHE A 143 -10.14 -21.30 14.94
N ILE A 144 -8.92 -21.72 15.21
CA ILE A 144 -7.95 -20.95 16.00
C ILE A 144 -7.05 -20.21 15.01
N ILE A 145 -7.02 -18.88 15.07
CA ILE A 145 -6.20 -18.06 14.17
C ILE A 145 -4.98 -17.55 14.92
N GLY A 146 -3.80 -17.93 14.43
CA GLY A 146 -2.52 -17.66 15.07
C GLY A 146 -1.80 -18.95 15.48
N GLY A 147 -0.47 -18.89 15.48
CA GLY A 147 0.38 -20.03 15.86
C GLY A 147 0.32 -20.36 17.35
N GLU A 148 0.90 -21.49 17.74
CA GLU A 148 0.90 -21.96 19.14
C GLU A 148 1.56 -20.98 20.12
N GLY A 149 2.54 -20.20 19.67
CA GLY A 149 3.19 -19.18 20.50
C GLY A 149 2.27 -17.99 20.87
N VAL A 150 1.14 -17.83 20.18
CA VAL A 150 0.16 -16.75 20.42
C VAL A 150 -1.13 -17.28 21.06
N ILE A 151 -1.53 -18.51 20.73
CA ILE A 151 -2.64 -19.25 21.33
C ILE A 151 -2.20 -20.70 21.55
N GLY A 152 -1.85 -21.05 22.77
CA GLY A 152 -1.31 -22.34 23.17
C GLY A 152 -2.29 -23.50 23.01
N SER A 153 -1.75 -24.72 23.07
CA SER A 153 -2.53 -25.97 22.97
C SER A 153 -3.51 -26.16 24.12
N SER A 154 -3.28 -25.55 25.29
CA SER A 154 -4.21 -25.58 26.43
C SER A 154 -5.61 -25.06 26.11
N ILE A 155 -5.73 -24.13 25.15
CA ILE A 155 -7.02 -23.64 24.66
C ILE A 155 -7.82 -24.75 23.98
N VAL A 156 -7.16 -25.65 23.26
CA VAL A 156 -7.80 -26.80 22.59
C VAL A 156 -8.42 -27.72 23.65
N ASP A 157 -7.68 -28.00 24.72
CA ASP A 157 -8.16 -28.85 25.81
C ASP A 157 -9.32 -28.19 26.56
N GLU A 158 -9.25 -26.88 26.81
CA GLU A 158 -10.33 -26.13 27.45
C GLU A 158 -11.61 -26.10 26.61
N LEU A 159 -11.50 -25.92 25.29
CA LEU A 159 -12.64 -25.99 24.36
C LEU A 159 -13.33 -27.34 24.40
N LYS A 160 -12.57 -28.44 24.39
CA LYS A 160 -13.12 -29.81 24.49
C LYS A 160 -13.79 -30.07 25.84
N ASN A 161 -13.25 -29.51 26.93
CA ASN A 161 -13.86 -29.63 28.25
C ASN A 161 -15.19 -28.84 28.34
N ILE A 162 -15.27 -27.68 27.70
CA ILE A 162 -16.49 -26.86 27.66
C ILE A 162 -17.56 -27.51 26.76
N VAL A 163 -17.13 -28.10 25.64
CA VAL A 163 -18.00 -28.70 24.62
C VAL A 163 -17.52 -30.14 24.36
N PRO A 164 -17.95 -31.13 25.16
CA PRO A 164 -17.45 -32.50 25.07
C PRO A 164 -17.73 -33.23 23.75
N SER A 165 -18.62 -32.69 22.91
CA SER A 165 -18.87 -33.19 21.56
C SER A 165 -17.80 -32.79 20.54
N LEU A 166 -16.92 -31.82 20.85
CA LEU A 166 -15.81 -31.44 19.98
C LEU A 166 -14.66 -32.44 20.08
N ASN A 167 -14.22 -32.94 18.93
CA ASN A 167 -13.00 -33.72 18.81
C ASN A 167 -11.83 -32.82 18.39
N ARG A 168 -10.60 -33.37 18.43
CA ARG A 168 -9.41 -32.63 17.99
C ARG A 168 -9.52 -32.20 16.53
N ASP A 169 -10.09 -33.03 15.67
CA ASP A 169 -10.24 -32.76 14.23
C ASP A 169 -11.29 -31.67 13.94
N ASP A 170 -12.15 -31.36 14.90
CA ASP A 170 -13.11 -30.26 14.82
C ASP A 170 -12.48 -28.90 15.15
N ILE A 171 -11.25 -28.90 15.69
CA ILE A 171 -10.51 -27.70 16.09
C ILE A 171 -9.32 -27.53 15.14
N GLU A 172 -9.43 -26.58 14.23
CA GLU A 172 -8.42 -26.33 13.21
C GLU A 172 -7.66 -25.04 13.48
N ARG A 173 -6.33 -25.13 13.45
CA ARG A 173 -5.46 -23.96 13.55
C ARG A 173 -5.13 -23.43 12.16
N VAL A 174 -5.26 -22.11 11.98
CA VAL A 174 -4.76 -21.37 10.82
C VAL A 174 -3.63 -20.49 11.28
N GLU A 175 -2.41 -20.85 10.92
CA GLU A 175 -1.18 -20.18 11.35
C GLU A 175 -0.28 -19.82 10.17
N GLY A 176 0.81 -19.11 10.43
CA GLY A 176 1.78 -18.66 9.44
C GLY A 176 2.94 -17.95 10.13
N LYS A 177 4.05 -17.72 9.41
CA LYS A 177 5.27 -17.14 10.00
C LYS A 177 5.11 -15.68 10.40
N ASN A 178 4.16 -14.99 9.78
CA ASN A 178 3.82 -13.60 10.06
C ASN A 178 2.36 -13.31 9.71
N ARG A 179 1.88 -12.11 10.06
CA ARG A 179 0.51 -11.68 9.83
C ARG A 179 0.07 -11.74 8.36
N TYR A 180 1.00 -11.58 7.43
CA TYR A 180 0.74 -11.59 5.99
C TYR A 180 0.49 -13.01 5.48
N GLU A 181 1.29 -13.97 5.94
CA GLU A 181 1.10 -15.38 5.64
C GLU A 181 -0.18 -15.93 6.30
N ILE A 182 -0.46 -15.54 7.55
CA ILE A 182 -1.74 -15.86 8.21
C ILE A 182 -2.91 -15.32 7.39
N SER A 183 -2.79 -14.10 6.83
CA SER A 183 -3.81 -13.51 5.96
C SER A 183 -4.14 -14.41 4.77
N LEU A 184 -3.12 -14.85 4.03
CA LEU A 184 -3.29 -15.72 2.87
C LEU A 184 -3.85 -17.10 3.27
N ASN A 185 -3.38 -17.66 4.39
CA ASN A 185 -3.86 -18.94 4.88
C ASN A 185 -5.33 -18.88 5.34
N VAL A 186 -5.75 -17.77 5.95
CA VAL A 186 -7.16 -17.50 6.26
C VAL A 186 -8.00 -17.40 4.99
N CYS A 187 -7.51 -16.67 3.96
CA CYS A 187 -8.22 -16.56 2.68
C CYS A 187 -8.41 -17.94 2.04
N SER A 188 -7.36 -18.75 1.97
CA SER A 188 -7.41 -20.13 1.48
C SER A 188 -8.36 -21.00 2.31
N LYS A 189 -8.33 -20.87 3.63
CA LYS A 189 -9.12 -21.73 4.51
C LYS A 189 -10.62 -21.48 4.42
N PHE A 190 -11.00 -20.21 4.40
CA PHE A 190 -12.41 -19.82 4.37
C PHE A 190 -12.98 -19.80 2.95
N ASN A 191 -12.09 -19.70 1.95
CA ASN A 191 -12.36 -19.77 0.51
C ASN A 191 -13.66 -19.05 0.13
N LEU A 192 -13.67 -17.73 0.34
CA LEU A 192 -14.84 -16.93 0.01
C LEU A 192 -14.95 -16.82 -1.51
N LEU A 193 -16.11 -17.22 -2.04
CA LEU A 193 -16.41 -17.07 -3.46
C LEU A 193 -16.80 -15.61 -3.74
N SER A 194 -15.84 -14.82 -4.23
CA SER A 194 -16.07 -13.44 -4.64
C SER A 194 -15.16 -13.05 -5.81
N ASP A 195 -15.69 -12.24 -6.72
CA ASP A 195 -14.90 -11.58 -7.75
C ASP A 195 -14.02 -10.45 -7.18
N ASN A 196 -14.19 -10.10 -5.90
CA ASN A 196 -13.54 -8.96 -5.28
C ASN A 196 -12.57 -9.42 -4.19
N ALA A 197 -11.43 -8.73 -4.09
CA ALA A 197 -10.53 -8.81 -2.94
C ALA A 197 -10.22 -7.41 -2.42
N ILE A 198 -10.13 -7.29 -1.09
CA ILE A 198 -9.75 -6.06 -0.43
C ILE A 198 -8.29 -6.22 0.01
N VAL A 199 -7.45 -5.24 -0.30
CA VAL A 199 -6.05 -5.20 0.14
C VAL A 199 -5.88 -4.02 1.09
N ALA A 200 -5.27 -4.27 2.25
CA ALA A 200 -5.02 -3.24 3.25
C ALA A 200 -3.66 -3.45 3.91
N SER A 201 -3.09 -2.38 4.48
CA SER A 201 -1.87 -2.52 5.30
C SER A 201 -2.17 -3.34 6.56
N GLY A 202 -1.27 -4.26 6.89
CA GLY A 202 -1.27 -4.99 8.16
C GLY A 202 -0.40 -4.34 9.23
N GLU A 203 0.31 -3.25 8.92
CA GLU A 203 1.17 -2.54 9.88
C GLU A 203 0.36 -1.79 10.95
N ASN A 204 -0.84 -1.31 10.59
CA ASN A 204 -1.84 -0.78 11.50
C ASN A 204 -3.24 -1.33 11.15
N PHE A 205 -4.26 -0.99 11.93
CA PHE A 205 -5.60 -1.58 11.81
C PHE A 205 -6.74 -0.69 11.27
N PRO A 206 -6.72 0.66 11.28
CA PRO A 206 -7.91 1.48 10.96
C PRO A 206 -8.54 1.19 9.58
N ASP A 207 -7.71 1.10 8.53
CA ASP A 207 -8.16 0.89 7.15
C ASP A 207 -8.81 -0.48 6.98
N ALA A 208 -8.14 -1.54 7.45
CA ALA A 208 -8.68 -2.89 7.39
C ALA A 208 -9.90 -3.08 8.32
N LEU A 209 -9.94 -2.40 9.47
CA LEU A 209 -11.05 -2.49 10.42
C LEU A 209 -12.33 -1.90 9.83
N SER A 210 -12.27 -0.68 9.31
CA SER A 210 -13.39 -0.05 8.62
C SER A 210 -13.74 -0.82 7.33
N GLY A 211 -12.72 -1.24 6.59
CA GLY A 211 -12.81 -2.08 5.40
C GLY A 211 -13.47 -3.43 5.61
N SER A 212 -13.40 -4.02 6.82
CA SER A 212 -14.00 -5.32 7.11
C SER A 212 -15.52 -5.34 6.95
N ALA A 213 -16.19 -4.19 7.16
CA ALA A 213 -17.61 -4.02 6.89
C ALA A 213 -17.90 -4.12 5.38
N LEU A 214 -17.10 -3.44 4.55
CA LEU A 214 -17.23 -3.50 3.09
C LEU A 214 -16.91 -4.89 2.56
N ALA A 215 -15.78 -5.47 2.97
CA ALA A 215 -15.33 -6.79 2.56
C ALA A 215 -16.36 -7.87 2.89
N SER A 216 -16.88 -7.89 4.13
CA SER A 216 -17.93 -8.83 4.51
C SER A 216 -19.22 -8.61 3.72
N LYS A 217 -19.64 -7.37 3.45
CA LYS A 217 -20.80 -7.09 2.60
C LYS A 217 -20.65 -7.66 1.19
N MET A 218 -19.45 -7.60 0.63
CA MET A 218 -19.11 -8.12 -0.70
C MET A 218 -18.75 -9.63 -0.69
N ASN A 219 -18.87 -10.29 0.46
CA ASN A 219 -18.38 -11.66 0.69
C ASN A 219 -16.94 -11.85 0.23
N ALA A 220 -16.12 -10.81 0.36
CA ALA A 220 -14.74 -10.75 -0.13
C ALA A 220 -13.74 -10.86 1.04
N PRO A 221 -12.57 -11.46 0.81
CA PRO A 221 -11.52 -11.50 1.82
C PRO A 221 -10.85 -10.13 1.98
N ILE A 222 -10.21 -9.93 3.13
CA ILE A 222 -9.19 -8.89 3.33
C ILE A 222 -7.84 -9.58 3.32
N ILE A 223 -6.97 -9.13 2.42
CA ILE A 223 -5.58 -9.57 2.29
C ILE A 223 -4.68 -8.47 2.85
N LEU A 224 -3.89 -8.81 3.86
CA LEU A 224 -2.95 -7.88 4.48
C LEU A 224 -1.59 -7.88 3.78
N THR A 225 -0.95 -6.71 3.72
CA THR A 225 0.41 -6.49 3.21
C THR A 225 1.20 -5.56 4.14
N ASP A 226 2.54 -5.62 4.07
CA ASP A 226 3.42 -4.62 4.67
C ASP A 226 3.44 -3.30 3.88
N GLY A 227 2.80 -3.26 2.71
CA GLY A 227 2.73 -2.09 1.84
C GLY A 227 3.97 -1.85 0.98
N VAL A 228 4.97 -2.74 1.05
CA VAL A 228 6.23 -2.61 0.33
C VAL A 228 6.53 -3.86 -0.51
N ASN A 229 6.46 -5.05 0.09
CA ASN A 229 6.63 -6.32 -0.58
C ASN A 229 5.27 -7.02 -0.73
N ILE A 230 4.68 -6.87 -1.91
CA ILE A 230 3.36 -7.41 -2.24
C ILE A 230 3.42 -8.70 -3.06
N SER A 231 4.62 -9.23 -3.36
CA SER A 231 4.78 -10.29 -4.36
C SER A 231 3.95 -11.55 -4.05
N LYS A 232 3.90 -11.97 -2.78
CA LYS A 232 3.10 -13.14 -2.36
C LYS A 232 1.61 -12.88 -2.42
N GLN A 233 1.17 -11.68 -2.05
CA GLN A 233 -0.23 -11.28 -2.16
C GLN A 233 -0.65 -11.20 -3.63
N LYS A 234 0.21 -10.66 -4.49
CA LYS A 234 -0.03 -10.61 -5.94
C LYS A 234 -0.16 -12.01 -6.52
N GLU A 235 0.77 -12.91 -6.21
CA GLU A 235 0.70 -14.32 -6.62
C GLU A 235 -0.60 -14.98 -6.17
N TYR A 236 -0.99 -14.79 -4.90
CA TYR A 236 -2.25 -15.32 -4.39
C TYR A 236 -3.46 -14.74 -5.15
N LEU A 237 -3.48 -13.43 -5.37
CA LEU A 237 -4.57 -12.74 -6.07
C LEU A 237 -4.73 -13.26 -7.51
N ASP A 238 -3.61 -13.42 -8.23
CA ASP A 238 -3.59 -13.92 -9.60
C ASP A 238 -4.06 -15.37 -9.68
N ASN A 239 -3.58 -16.22 -8.78
CA ASN A 239 -3.95 -17.64 -8.74
C ASN A 239 -5.43 -17.88 -8.41
N ASN A 240 -6.09 -16.91 -7.76
CA ASN A 240 -7.50 -16.99 -7.37
C ASN A 240 -8.43 -16.18 -8.30
N ASN A 241 -7.91 -15.57 -9.37
CA ASN A 241 -8.69 -14.88 -10.41
C ASN A 241 -9.65 -13.78 -9.89
N TYR A 242 -9.25 -13.01 -8.88
CA TYR A 242 -10.03 -11.84 -8.46
C TYR A 242 -10.10 -10.80 -9.57
N LYS A 243 -11.30 -10.32 -9.90
CA LYS A 243 -11.54 -9.34 -10.99
C LYS A 243 -11.40 -7.90 -10.52
N ASN A 244 -11.78 -7.63 -9.27
CA ASN A 244 -11.75 -6.29 -8.70
C ASN A 244 -10.89 -6.27 -7.44
N LEU A 245 -9.94 -5.35 -7.38
CA LEU A 245 -9.12 -5.10 -6.20
C LEU A 245 -9.51 -3.75 -5.60
N ILE A 246 -9.81 -3.73 -4.30
CA ILE A 246 -10.04 -2.50 -3.55
C ILE A 246 -8.89 -2.31 -2.58
N LEU A 247 -8.07 -1.29 -2.82
CA LEU A 247 -6.97 -0.92 -1.93
C LEU A 247 -7.49 0.06 -0.88
N LEU A 248 -7.28 -0.27 0.39
CA LEU A 248 -7.65 0.58 1.51
C LEU A 248 -6.38 1.14 2.18
N GLY A 249 -6.33 2.46 2.28
CA GLY A 249 -5.18 3.23 2.75
C GLY A 249 -4.51 4.01 1.62
N GLY A 250 -3.88 5.12 1.99
CA GLY A 250 -3.15 5.96 1.05
C GLY A 250 -1.78 5.40 0.68
N THR A 251 -1.08 6.07 -0.24
CA THR A 251 0.25 5.63 -0.73
C THR A 251 1.35 5.63 0.33
N GLY A 252 1.08 6.18 1.51
CA GLY A 252 1.98 6.13 2.67
C GLY A 252 2.01 4.78 3.38
N VAL A 253 0.97 3.95 3.21
CA VAL A 253 0.86 2.62 3.86
C VAL A 253 0.81 1.47 2.86
N ILE A 254 0.50 1.74 1.59
CA ILE A 254 0.70 0.83 0.46
C ILE A 254 1.40 1.65 -0.62
N ASN A 255 2.71 1.45 -0.80
CA ASN A 255 3.50 2.35 -1.65
C ASN A 255 3.06 2.28 -3.13
N THR A 256 3.42 3.33 -3.89
CA THR A 256 3.02 3.43 -5.30
C THR A 256 3.55 2.28 -6.17
N GLU A 257 4.68 1.67 -5.79
CA GLU A 257 5.23 0.52 -6.51
C GLU A 257 4.38 -0.73 -6.30
N SER A 258 3.98 -1.02 -5.07
CA SER A 258 3.07 -2.12 -4.71
C SER A 258 1.71 -1.94 -5.37
N GLN A 259 1.16 -0.72 -5.36
CA GLN A 259 -0.07 -0.40 -6.09
C GLN A 259 0.07 -0.74 -7.58
N ARG A 260 1.16 -0.36 -8.23
CA ARG A 260 1.39 -0.66 -9.65
C ARG A 260 1.55 -2.15 -9.94
N ILE A 261 2.23 -2.88 -9.06
CA ILE A 261 2.34 -4.34 -9.15
C ILE A 261 0.94 -4.95 -9.14
N LEU A 262 0.08 -4.54 -8.20
CA LEU A 262 -1.32 -5.00 -8.12
C LEU A 262 -2.13 -4.63 -9.37
N GLU A 263 -1.89 -3.47 -9.96
CA GLU A 263 -2.53 -2.99 -11.19
C GLU A 263 -1.95 -3.58 -12.49
N ASN A 264 -0.97 -4.50 -12.40
CA ASN A 264 -0.22 -5.03 -13.55
C ASN A 264 0.42 -3.93 -14.42
N LYS A 265 0.80 -2.79 -13.81
CA LYS A 265 1.46 -1.70 -14.51
C LYS A 265 2.97 -1.89 -14.54
N PRO A 266 3.65 -1.41 -15.60
CA PRO A 266 5.11 -1.47 -15.67
C PRO A 266 5.75 -0.81 -14.45
N ILE A 267 6.78 -1.46 -13.92
CA ILE A 267 7.68 -0.95 -12.88
C ILE A 267 9.11 -0.99 -13.41
N ILE A 268 10.01 -0.24 -12.76
CA ILE A 268 11.44 -0.30 -12.98
C ILE A 268 12.14 -0.51 -11.63
N SER A 269 13.04 -1.48 -11.59
CA SER A 269 13.85 -1.74 -10.41
C SER A 269 14.85 -0.59 -10.20
N ASP A 270 15.30 -0.39 -8.97
CA ASP A 270 16.31 0.65 -8.68
C ASP A 270 17.60 0.40 -9.47
N LYS A 271 17.95 -0.87 -9.67
CA LYS A 271 19.10 -1.28 -10.48
C LYS A 271 18.92 -0.86 -11.94
N ASP A 272 17.77 -1.14 -12.54
CA ASP A 272 17.54 -0.84 -13.96
C ASP A 272 17.37 0.66 -14.19
N ALA A 273 16.72 1.36 -13.27
CA ALA A 273 16.62 2.82 -13.31
C ALA A 273 17.99 3.48 -13.22
N LYS A 274 18.85 3.02 -12.29
CA LYS A 274 20.22 3.52 -12.17
C LYS A 274 21.05 3.21 -13.42
N ASN A 275 20.91 2.02 -14.00
CA ASN A 275 21.61 1.66 -15.25
C ASN A 275 21.18 2.55 -16.42
N LEU A 276 19.87 2.80 -16.56
CA LEU A 276 19.34 3.69 -17.59
C LEU A 276 19.92 5.11 -17.45
N LEU A 277 19.88 5.66 -16.23
CA LEU A 277 20.43 6.99 -15.93
C LEU A 277 21.95 7.07 -16.18
N PHE A 278 22.69 6.05 -15.75
CA PHE A 278 24.14 5.98 -15.95
C PHE A 278 24.51 5.89 -17.44
N ASN A 279 23.87 5.00 -18.19
CA ASN A 279 24.18 4.84 -19.62
C ASN A 279 23.79 6.09 -20.41
N GLY A 280 22.67 6.72 -20.08
CA GLY A 280 22.31 8.02 -20.64
C GLY A 280 23.39 9.07 -20.37
N ASP A 281 23.83 9.19 -19.11
CA ASP A 281 24.88 10.13 -18.68
C ASP A 281 26.20 9.92 -19.46
N GLU A 282 26.60 8.66 -19.68
CA GLU A 282 27.79 8.33 -20.45
C GLU A 282 27.67 8.67 -21.95
N GLU A 283 26.51 8.47 -22.58
CA GLU A 283 26.31 8.92 -23.97
C GLU A 283 26.31 10.44 -24.08
N PHE A 284 25.75 11.16 -23.10
CA PHE A 284 25.85 12.62 -23.07
C PHE A 284 27.31 13.08 -22.93
N LYS A 285 28.12 12.45 -22.06
CA LYS A 285 29.56 12.73 -21.96
C LYS A 285 30.32 12.52 -23.27
N LYS A 286 29.92 11.53 -24.07
CA LYS A 286 30.54 11.32 -25.40
C LYS A 286 30.16 12.44 -26.36
N MET A 287 28.90 12.90 -26.32
CA MET A 287 28.45 14.07 -27.07
C MET A 287 29.24 15.33 -26.71
N LEU A 288 29.55 15.55 -25.43
CA LEU A 288 30.38 16.68 -24.97
C LEU A 288 31.83 16.66 -25.51
N LYS A 289 32.26 15.57 -26.16
CA LYS A 289 33.61 15.41 -26.73
C LYS A 289 33.65 15.58 -28.25
N ILE A 290 32.56 15.99 -28.89
CA ILE A 290 32.53 16.31 -30.32
C ILE A 290 33.61 17.37 -30.61
N GLU A 291 34.38 17.16 -31.68
CA GLU A 291 35.46 18.09 -32.02
C GLU A 291 34.92 19.42 -32.55
N VAL A 292 35.48 20.51 -32.05
CA VAL A 292 35.18 21.88 -32.46
C VAL A 292 36.45 22.60 -32.94
N ASN A 293 36.28 23.62 -33.77
CA ASN A 293 37.37 24.50 -34.18
C ASN A 293 37.74 25.45 -33.02
N LYS A 294 38.78 25.09 -32.25
CA LYS A 294 39.22 25.85 -31.08
C LYS A 294 39.84 27.23 -31.40
N GLU A 295 40.15 27.49 -32.66
CA GLU A 295 40.70 28.77 -33.11
C GLU A 295 39.60 29.79 -33.46
N SER A 296 38.33 29.38 -33.44
CA SER A 296 37.18 30.22 -33.77
C SER A 296 36.10 30.07 -32.71
N TYR A 297 35.71 31.20 -32.09
CA TYR A 297 34.61 31.23 -31.13
C TYR A 297 33.73 32.46 -31.34
N ILE A 298 32.47 32.31 -30.96
CA ILE A 298 31.51 33.39 -30.80
C ILE A 298 31.05 33.40 -29.33
N ASP A 299 30.72 34.57 -28.81
CA ASP A 299 30.12 34.71 -27.49
C ASP A 299 28.65 35.06 -27.63
N LEU A 300 27.79 34.30 -26.95
CA LEU A 300 26.35 34.54 -26.86
C LEU A 300 25.98 34.55 -25.39
N ASP A 301 25.58 35.71 -24.88
CA ASP A 301 25.17 35.90 -23.48
C ASP A 301 26.20 35.39 -22.46
N GLY A 302 27.50 35.58 -22.72
CA GLY A 302 28.59 35.14 -21.83
C GLY A 302 28.91 33.65 -21.91
N ILE A 303 28.35 32.94 -22.89
CA ILE A 303 28.69 31.55 -23.22
C ILE A 303 29.44 31.54 -24.54
N SER A 304 30.68 31.05 -24.52
CA SER A 304 31.46 30.85 -25.74
C SER A 304 30.96 29.62 -26.50
N TYR A 305 30.92 29.69 -27.83
CA TYR A 305 30.58 28.61 -28.74
C TYR A 305 31.61 28.51 -29.87
N ALA A 306 31.98 27.30 -30.26
CA ALA A 306 32.94 27.03 -31.32
C ALA A 306 32.30 26.19 -32.45
N PRO A 307 32.67 26.40 -33.73
CA PRO A 307 32.11 25.63 -34.84
C PRO A 307 32.40 24.13 -34.68
N VAL A 308 31.39 23.28 -34.87
CA VAL A 308 31.57 21.82 -34.94
C VAL A 308 32.41 21.48 -36.19
N LYS A 309 33.45 20.64 -36.03
CA LYS A 309 34.34 20.25 -37.15
C LYS A 309 33.74 19.21 -38.08
N GLU A 310 32.82 18.40 -37.57
CA GLU A 310 32.21 17.32 -38.33
C GLU A 310 31.40 17.89 -39.50
N ASP A 311 31.46 17.23 -40.66
CA ASP A 311 30.62 17.58 -41.81
C ASP A 311 29.18 17.11 -41.56
N LEU A 312 28.35 18.06 -41.12
CA LEU A 312 26.94 17.79 -40.82
C LEU A 312 26.05 17.79 -42.07
N SER A 313 26.57 18.09 -43.27
CA SER A 313 25.77 18.16 -44.51
C SER A 313 25.11 16.82 -44.88
N LYS A 314 25.62 15.70 -44.35
CA LYS A 314 25.09 14.35 -44.53
C LYS A 314 23.88 14.04 -43.64
N TYR A 315 23.50 14.95 -42.75
CA TYR A 315 22.44 14.77 -41.79
C TYR A 315 21.35 15.82 -42.00
N ASN A 316 20.10 15.45 -41.76
CA ASN A 316 18.98 16.37 -41.93
C ASN A 316 18.98 17.49 -40.87
N SER A 317 19.64 17.27 -39.73
CA SER A 317 19.78 18.22 -38.62
C SER A 317 20.87 17.74 -37.65
N ILE A 318 21.31 18.62 -36.76
CA ILE A 318 22.15 18.22 -35.61
C ILE A 318 21.48 17.14 -34.76
N HIS A 319 20.15 17.18 -34.64
CA HIS A 319 19.38 16.17 -33.93
C HIS A 319 19.49 14.78 -34.57
N ASP A 320 19.45 14.70 -35.91
CA ASP A 320 19.63 13.45 -36.67
C ASP A 320 21.07 12.91 -36.52
N TYR A 321 22.07 13.80 -36.60
CA TYR A 321 23.48 13.44 -36.35
C TYR A 321 23.67 12.84 -34.96
N LEU A 322 23.19 13.53 -33.92
CA LEU A 322 23.37 13.08 -32.54
C LEU A 322 22.68 11.75 -32.27
N ASN A 323 21.47 11.56 -32.79
CA ASN A 323 20.77 10.29 -32.66
C ASN A 323 21.48 9.14 -33.38
N LYS A 324 22.00 9.35 -34.59
CA LYS A 324 22.73 8.31 -35.33
C LYS A 324 24.08 7.96 -34.69
N SER A 325 24.78 8.97 -34.17
CA SER A 325 26.13 8.82 -33.61
C SER A 325 26.13 8.26 -32.19
N PHE A 326 25.17 8.67 -31.35
CA PHE A 326 25.14 8.34 -29.91
C PHE A 326 23.92 7.52 -29.47
N LYS A 327 23.01 7.22 -30.41
CA LYS A 327 21.78 6.43 -30.14
C LYS A 327 20.95 7.03 -28.98
N LEU A 328 20.84 8.36 -28.92
CA LEU A 328 20.21 9.06 -27.79
C LEU A 328 18.77 8.62 -27.54
N ASN A 329 17.99 8.36 -28.59
CA ASN A 329 16.65 7.77 -28.51
C ASN A 329 16.56 6.38 -27.83
N THR A 330 17.70 5.72 -27.59
CA THR A 330 17.75 4.52 -26.75
C THR A 330 17.43 4.86 -25.30
N TYR A 331 17.89 6.03 -24.84
CA TYR A 331 17.89 6.44 -23.45
C TYR A 331 16.93 7.57 -23.15
N TYR A 332 16.65 8.45 -24.11
CA TYR A 332 15.97 9.73 -23.89
C TYR A 332 14.68 9.86 -24.71
N THR A 333 13.74 10.68 -24.22
CA THR A 333 12.62 11.14 -25.04
C THR A 333 13.07 12.15 -26.09
N GLU A 334 12.36 12.22 -27.22
CA GLU A 334 12.60 13.21 -28.28
C GLU A 334 12.60 14.66 -27.75
N ASN A 335 11.73 14.96 -26.80
CA ASN A 335 11.67 16.29 -26.19
C ASN A 335 12.92 16.58 -25.35
N PHE A 336 13.40 15.60 -24.58
CA PHE A 336 14.62 15.77 -23.81
C PHE A 336 15.86 15.91 -24.70
N ILE A 337 15.94 15.15 -25.80
CA ILE A 337 17.02 15.29 -26.78
C ILE A 337 17.03 16.71 -27.37
N LYS A 338 15.88 17.27 -27.75
CA LYS A 338 15.78 18.66 -28.22
C LYS A 338 16.27 19.67 -27.18
N ASN A 339 15.97 19.45 -25.90
CA ASN A 339 16.48 20.31 -24.82
C ASN A 339 18.01 20.19 -24.68
N MET A 340 18.56 18.98 -24.75
CA MET A 340 20.00 18.75 -24.75
C MET A 340 20.69 19.44 -25.94
N VAL A 341 20.10 19.33 -27.14
CA VAL A 341 20.59 20.05 -28.32
C VAL A 341 20.59 21.55 -28.09
N SER A 342 19.51 22.09 -27.53
CA SER A 342 19.38 23.54 -27.28
C SER A 342 20.34 24.06 -26.20
N PHE A 343 20.71 23.18 -25.26
CA PHE A 343 21.67 23.44 -24.19
C PHE A 343 23.12 23.50 -24.73
N GLU A 344 23.50 22.55 -25.59
CA GLU A 344 24.88 22.43 -26.08
C GLU A 344 25.16 23.06 -27.45
N PHE A 345 24.16 23.20 -28.31
CA PHE A 345 24.37 23.61 -29.71
C PHE A 345 23.56 24.85 -30.10
N LYS A 346 24.10 25.60 -31.07
CA LYS A 346 23.44 26.71 -31.75
C LYS A 346 23.66 26.58 -33.25
N ASP A 347 22.62 26.83 -34.04
CA ASP A 347 22.73 26.97 -35.48
C ASP A 347 22.68 28.45 -35.81
N ILE A 348 23.72 28.96 -36.47
CA ILE A 348 23.83 30.36 -36.90
C ILE A 348 24.23 30.36 -38.36
N ASP A 349 23.35 30.92 -39.20
CA ASP A 349 23.52 31.02 -40.65
C ASP A 349 23.88 29.68 -41.33
N GLY A 350 23.36 28.56 -40.80
CA GLY A 350 23.60 27.20 -41.32
C GLY A 350 24.89 26.55 -40.84
N GLN A 351 25.68 27.21 -40.00
CA GLN A 351 26.82 26.63 -39.30
C GLN A 351 26.40 26.20 -37.89
N CYS A 352 26.66 24.93 -37.56
CA CYS A 352 26.45 24.42 -36.21
C CYS A 352 27.64 24.78 -35.32
N TYR A 353 27.35 25.37 -34.17
CA TYR A 353 28.29 25.69 -33.10
C TYR A 353 27.94 24.86 -31.86
N MET A 354 28.96 24.43 -31.13
CA MET A 354 28.81 23.75 -29.85
C MET A 354 29.43 24.60 -28.75
N ARG A 355 28.83 24.56 -27.55
CA ARG A 355 29.29 25.26 -26.37
C ARG A 355 30.76 24.95 -26.10
N TYR A 356 31.56 26.00 -25.92
CA TYR A 356 32.98 25.94 -25.66
C TYR A 356 33.21 26.07 -24.14
N GLY A 357 33.44 24.92 -23.50
CA GLY A 357 33.55 24.74 -22.05
C GLY A 357 33.08 23.33 -21.68
N ASN A 358 33.36 22.86 -20.47
CA ASN A 358 32.88 21.57 -20.00
C ASN A 358 31.73 21.79 -19.03
N PRO A 359 30.46 21.54 -19.42
CA PRO A 359 29.38 21.36 -18.46
C PRO A 359 29.84 20.39 -17.37
N GLU A 360 29.56 20.71 -16.11
CA GLU A 360 29.95 19.86 -14.99
C GLU A 360 28.77 19.05 -14.49
N PRO A 361 28.94 17.76 -14.16
CA PRO A 361 27.86 16.99 -13.60
C PRO A 361 27.69 17.32 -12.10
N ARG A 362 26.44 17.38 -11.64
CA ARG A 362 26.06 17.55 -10.23
C ARG A 362 26.50 16.36 -9.37
N LEU A 363 26.57 15.17 -9.95
CA LEU A 363 27.09 13.98 -9.28
C LEU A 363 27.61 12.93 -10.27
N ILE A 364 28.40 11.99 -9.73
CA ILE A 364 28.82 10.79 -10.44
C ILE A 364 27.70 9.74 -10.33
N VAL A 365 26.93 9.55 -11.41
CA VAL A 365 25.76 8.66 -11.43
C VAL A 365 26.11 7.22 -11.05
N LYS A 366 27.30 6.75 -11.46
CA LYS A 366 27.81 5.42 -11.14
C LYS A 366 27.80 5.12 -9.64
N ASP A 367 28.17 6.11 -8.82
CA ASP A 367 28.32 5.96 -7.37
C ASP A 367 27.12 6.51 -6.59
N ALA A 368 26.20 7.19 -7.27
CA ALA A 368 24.98 7.72 -6.68
C ALA A 368 24.02 6.61 -6.23
N LYS A 369 23.23 6.94 -5.21
CA LYS A 369 22.13 6.11 -4.70
C LYS A 369 20.81 6.78 -5.01
N ILE A 370 19.82 5.99 -5.43
CA ILE A 370 18.43 6.43 -5.45
C ILE A 370 18.00 6.57 -3.98
N ILE A 371 17.55 7.76 -3.61
CA ILE A 371 17.05 8.07 -2.26
C ILE A 371 15.52 8.22 -2.24
N GLU A 372 14.91 8.41 -3.40
CA GLU A 372 13.46 8.49 -3.56
C GLU A 372 13.09 7.99 -4.96
N LYS A 373 12.01 7.21 -5.04
CA LYS A 373 11.41 6.74 -6.29
C LYS A 373 9.89 6.77 -6.15
N LYS A 374 9.21 7.58 -6.94
CA LYS A 374 7.76 7.76 -6.85
C LYS A 374 7.11 7.74 -8.23
N TYR A 375 6.10 6.89 -8.39
CA TYR A 375 5.35 6.81 -9.65
C TYR A 375 4.26 7.87 -9.73
N ASP A 376 4.04 8.37 -10.94
CA ASP A 376 3.02 9.36 -11.30
C ASP A 376 2.55 9.09 -12.73
N GLY A 377 1.39 8.43 -12.88
CA GLY A 377 0.91 7.98 -14.19
C GLY A 377 1.85 6.96 -14.85
N ASN A 378 2.34 7.26 -16.05
CA ASN A 378 3.36 6.46 -16.75
C ASN A 378 4.81 6.94 -16.48
N LYS A 379 4.99 7.89 -15.56
CA LYS A 379 6.29 8.43 -15.17
C LYS A 379 6.73 7.88 -13.80
N VAL A 380 8.04 7.89 -13.56
CA VAL A 380 8.65 7.70 -12.25
C VAL A 380 9.66 8.81 -11.99
N LYS A 381 9.43 9.54 -10.89
CA LYS A 381 10.32 10.59 -10.40
C LYS A 381 11.34 9.96 -9.48
N ILE A 382 12.62 10.26 -9.72
CA ILE A 382 13.77 9.66 -9.05
C ILE A 382 14.62 10.80 -8.48
N SER A 383 14.97 10.68 -7.19
CA SER A 383 15.96 11.53 -6.54
C SER A 383 17.23 10.71 -6.30
N LEU A 384 18.37 11.23 -6.73
CA LEU A 384 19.70 10.65 -6.59
C LEU A 384 20.52 11.47 -5.60
N LYS A 385 21.38 10.80 -4.84
CA LYS A 385 22.40 11.41 -3.99
C LYS A 385 23.73 10.71 -4.21
N GLY A 386 24.79 11.48 -4.47
CA GLY A 386 26.10 10.93 -4.81
C GLY A 386 27.23 11.95 -4.63
N TYR A 387 28.46 11.51 -4.85
CA TYR A 387 29.61 12.41 -4.80
C TYR A 387 29.62 13.35 -5.99
N TYR A 388 29.92 14.61 -5.71
CA TYR A 388 30.32 15.59 -6.73
C TYR A 388 31.71 15.21 -7.27
N PRO A 389 32.06 15.57 -8.51
CA PRO A 389 33.39 15.31 -9.06
C PRO A 389 34.57 15.89 -8.24
N LEU A 390 34.33 16.92 -7.42
CA LEU A 390 35.33 17.46 -6.48
C LEU A 390 35.33 16.69 -5.14
N PRO A 391 36.51 16.41 -4.56
CA PRO A 391 36.62 15.67 -3.30
C PRO A 391 35.79 16.29 -2.16
N GLY A 392 35.07 15.46 -1.43
CA GLY A 392 34.38 15.85 -0.19
C GLY A 392 33.00 16.49 -0.35
N HIS A 393 32.51 16.67 -1.58
CA HIS A 393 31.18 17.25 -1.84
C HIS A 393 30.14 16.18 -2.22
N VAL A 394 28.92 16.34 -1.71
CA VAL A 394 27.78 15.47 -2.02
C VAL A 394 26.75 16.29 -2.80
N GLY A 395 26.40 15.82 -3.99
CA GLY A 395 25.38 16.39 -4.85
C GLY A 395 24.07 15.62 -4.79
N ASN A 396 22.99 16.31 -5.18
CA ASN A 396 21.70 15.68 -5.47
C ASN A 396 21.32 15.98 -6.93
N SER A 397 20.67 15.03 -7.57
CA SER A 397 20.09 15.18 -8.90
C SER A 397 18.69 14.54 -8.92
N LYS A 398 17.80 15.07 -9.74
CA LYS A 398 16.48 14.54 -10.02
C LYS A 398 16.39 14.08 -11.48
N ALA A 399 15.68 12.99 -11.67
CA ALA A 399 15.32 12.49 -12.97
C ALA A 399 13.85 12.10 -13.02
N THR A 400 13.26 12.21 -14.20
CA THR A 400 11.95 11.67 -14.52
C THR A 400 12.16 10.63 -15.62
N LEU A 401 11.80 9.38 -15.35
CA LEU A 401 11.71 8.35 -16.39
C LEU A 401 10.25 8.21 -16.82
N ILE A 402 10.01 7.92 -18.09
CA ILE A 402 8.68 7.67 -18.65
C ILE A 402 8.66 6.31 -19.35
N TYR A 403 7.58 5.57 -19.17
CA TYR A 403 7.32 4.36 -19.95
C TYR A 403 6.62 4.75 -21.26
N ASP A 404 7.28 4.47 -22.38
CA ASP A 404 6.83 4.84 -23.73
C ASP A 404 5.83 3.85 -24.37
N GLY A 405 5.47 2.80 -23.63
CA GLY A 405 4.65 1.68 -24.12
C GLY A 405 5.47 0.42 -24.42
N THR A 406 6.80 0.54 -24.51
CA THR A 406 7.72 -0.56 -24.76
C THR A 406 8.82 -0.64 -23.72
N LYS A 407 9.41 0.49 -23.34
CA LYS A 407 10.55 0.59 -22.41
C LYS A 407 10.47 1.86 -21.58
N TRP A 408 11.31 1.92 -20.55
CA TRP A 408 11.56 3.15 -19.81
C TRP A 408 12.66 3.97 -20.50
N VAL A 409 12.41 5.27 -20.63
CA VAL A 409 13.37 6.27 -21.13
C VAL A 409 13.40 7.49 -20.21
N ILE A 410 14.48 8.24 -20.25
CA ILE A 410 14.71 9.48 -19.50
C ILE A 410 13.95 10.61 -20.19
N ASP A 411 13.00 11.19 -19.48
CA ASP A 411 12.21 12.34 -19.91
C ASP A 411 12.78 13.67 -19.39
N GLU A 412 13.38 13.62 -18.20
CA GLU A 412 14.06 14.74 -17.56
C GLU A 412 15.25 14.20 -16.75
N PHE A 413 16.38 14.90 -16.76
CA PHE A 413 17.52 14.58 -15.91
C PHE A 413 18.39 15.81 -15.67
N ASP A 414 18.45 16.30 -14.43
CA ASP A 414 19.10 17.57 -14.08
C ASP A 414 20.58 17.42 -13.69
N ASN A 415 21.26 16.36 -14.15
CA ASN A 415 22.62 16.09 -13.71
C ASN A 415 23.65 17.07 -14.27
N TRP A 416 23.37 17.84 -15.32
CA TRP A 416 24.34 18.74 -15.96
C TRP A 416 23.88 20.19 -15.86
N TYR A 417 24.84 21.12 -15.73
CA TYR A 417 24.60 22.55 -15.65
C TYR A 417 25.67 23.39 -16.36
#